data_AF-D5CS19-F1
#
_entry.id   AF-D5CS19-F1
#
_cell.length_a   1.000
_cell.length_b   1.000
_cell.length_c   1.000
_cell.angle_alpha   90.00
_cell.angle_beta   90.00
_cell.angle_gamma   90.00
#
_symmetry.space_group_name_H-M   'P 1'
#
loop_
_entity.id
_entity.type
_entity.pdbx_description
1 polymer ?
#
loop_
_entity_poly.entity_id
_entity_poly.type
_entity_poly.pdbx_seq_one_letter_code
_entity_poly.pdbx_strand_id
1 'polypeptide(L)'
;MTKKRPPLRVPVTQGLKDIYAMDMYLPYQAACEDRFSVTAFGRLAVAVCVVRSALAKKNTQIPNAIEILDAAINTLTVVRKRGDTTDVWEITEAERPVVLDGIEVAEQCIGVLDVALLAQTAATLFDEV
;
A
#
# COMPACT_ATOMS: atom_id res chain seq x y z
N MET A 1 32.72 -17.93 16.03
CA MET A 1 31.65 -17.02 15.57
C MET A 1 31.03 -17.61 14.31
N THR A 2 29.84 -18.19 14.42
CA THR A 2 29.08 -18.74 13.28
C THR A 2 28.68 -17.58 12.38
N LYS A 3 29.21 -17.52 11.15
CA LYS A 3 28.76 -16.55 10.14
C LYS A 3 27.27 -16.81 9.89
N LYS A 4 26.38 -15.92 10.38
CA LYS A 4 24.96 -15.98 10.05
C LYS A 4 24.87 -15.90 8.52
N ARG A 5 24.32 -16.94 7.89
CA ARG A 5 24.06 -16.93 6.45
C ARG A 5 23.13 -15.76 6.15
N PRO A 6 23.37 -15.00 5.07
CA PRO A 6 22.46 -13.93 4.69
C PRO A 6 21.06 -14.53 4.49
N PRO A 7 20.00 -13.88 4.99
CA PRO A 7 18.64 -14.39 4.87
C PRO A 7 18.29 -14.59 3.39
N LEU A 8 17.65 -15.71 3.07
CA LEU A 8 17.23 -16.05 1.72
C LEU A 8 16.21 -15.01 1.24
N ARG A 9 16.52 -14.32 0.14
CA ARG A 9 15.58 -13.41 -0.52
C ARG A 9 14.67 -14.22 -1.43
N VAL A 10 13.43 -14.44 -0.99
CA VAL A 10 12.40 -15.10 -1.80
C VAL A 10 11.65 -14.01 -2.58
N PRO A 11 11.69 -14.02 -3.91
CA PRO A 11 10.97 -13.03 -4.72
C PRO A 11 9.46 -13.19 -4.52
N VAL A 12 8.74 -12.08 -4.66
CA VAL A 12 7.27 -12.10 -4.69
C VAL A 12 6.82 -12.83 -5.95
N THR A 13 5.93 -13.81 -5.79
CA THR A 13 5.33 -14.54 -6.92
C THR A 13 4.23 -13.69 -7.58
N GLN A 14 3.92 -13.99 -8.84
CA GLN A 14 2.83 -13.31 -9.54
C GLN A 14 1.50 -13.41 -8.76
N GLY A 15 1.14 -14.60 -8.26
CA GLY A 15 -0.09 -14.75 -7.49
C GLY A 15 -0.14 -13.91 -6.21
N LEU A 16 0.99 -13.70 -5.52
CA LEU A 16 1.02 -12.81 -4.35
C LEU A 16 0.93 -11.34 -4.77
N LYS A 17 1.57 -10.97 -5.87
CA LYS A 17 1.42 -9.63 -6.47
C LYS A 17 -0.04 -9.34 -6.82
N ASP A 18 -0.74 -10.30 -7.43
CA ASP A 18 -2.14 -10.18 -7.82
C ASP A 18 -3.06 -9.98 -6.60
N ILE A 19 -2.80 -10.69 -5.49
CA ILE A 19 -3.54 -10.52 -4.24
C ILE A 19 -3.40 -9.09 -3.70
N TYR A 20 -2.17 -8.57 -3.62
CA TYR A 20 -1.94 -7.19 -3.20
C TYR A 20 -2.59 -6.18 -4.15
N ALA A 21 -2.51 -6.43 -5.47
CA ALA A 21 -3.19 -5.60 -6.45
C ALA A 21 -4.71 -5.58 -6.21
N MET A 22 -5.33 -6.75 -5.95
CA MET A 22 -6.75 -6.82 -5.60
C MET A 22 -7.09 -6.04 -4.32
N ASP A 23 -6.24 -6.09 -3.30
CA ASP A 23 -6.41 -5.34 -2.05
C ASP A 23 -6.36 -3.81 -2.23
N MET A 24 -5.81 -3.33 -3.35
CA MET A 24 -5.72 -1.92 -3.69
C MET A 24 -6.77 -1.49 -4.73
N TYR A 25 -6.84 -2.18 -5.88
CA TYR A 25 -7.72 -1.78 -6.98
C TYR A 25 -9.20 -2.00 -6.69
N LEU A 26 -9.59 -3.07 -5.98
CA LEU A 26 -11.00 -3.33 -5.71
C LEU A 26 -11.63 -2.25 -4.82
N PRO A 27 -11.01 -1.85 -3.69
CA PRO A 27 -11.50 -0.70 -2.93
C PRO A 27 -11.53 0.60 -3.73
N TYR A 28 -10.53 0.85 -4.57
CA TYR A 28 -10.49 2.04 -5.41
C TYR A 28 -11.65 2.07 -6.42
N GLN A 29 -11.93 0.96 -7.08
CA GLN A 29 -13.08 0.84 -7.98
C GLN A 29 -14.39 1.02 -7.23
N ALA A 30 -14.53 0.43 -6.05
CA ALA A 30 -15.69 0.65 -5.20
C ALA A 30 -15.84 2.14 -4.80
N ALA A 31 -14.74 2.86 -4.59
CA ALA A 31 -14.75 4.31 -4.36
C ALA A 31 -15.15 5.13 -5.58
N CYS A 32 -14.84 4.65 -6.79
CA CYS A 32 -15.27 5.30 -8.02
C CYS A 32 -16.78 5.14 -8.30
N GLU A 33 -17.41 4.13 -7.71
CA GLU A 33 -18.81 3.77 -7.88
C GLU A 33 -19.68 4.15 -6.66
N ASP A 34 -19.16 4.97 -5.74
CA ASP A 34 -19.85 5.39 -4.51
C ASP A 34 -20.26 4.22 -3.58
N ARG A 35 -19.53 3.10 -3.66
CA ARG A 35 -19.70 1.89 -2.82
C ARG A 35 -18.57 1.72 -1.80
N PHE A 36 -17.89 2.81 -1.46
CA PHE A 36 -16.75 2.77 -0.55
C PHE A 36 -17.17 2.60 0.90
N SER A 37 -16.37 1.87 1.67
CA SER A 37 -16.64 1.59 3.07
C SER A 37 -15.36 1.69 3.89
N VAL A 38 -15.49 1.82 5.22
CA VAL A 38 -14.38 1.71 6.19
C VAL A 38 -13.48 0.53 5.88
N THR A 39 -14.08 -0.63 5.61
CA THR A 39 -13.34 -1.88 5.41
C THR A 39 -12.57 -1.85 4.09
N ALA A 40 -13.19 -1.33 3.03
CA ALA A 40 -12.54 -1.14 1.73
C ALA A 40 -11.37 -0.15 1.86
N PHE A 41 -11.60 1.00 2.53
CA PHE A 41 -10.57 1.98 2.81
C PHE A 41 -9.39 1.37 3.58
N GLY A 42 -9.68 0.63 4.66
CA GLY A 42 -8.65 0.01 5.49
C GLY A 42 -7.74 -0.93 4.69
N ARG A 43 -8.33 -1.78 3.83
CA ARG A 43 -7.55 -2.68 2.96
C ARG A 43 -6.61 -1.91 2.03
N LEU A 44 -7.13 -0.91 1.32
CA LEU A 44 -6.33 -0.08 0.41
C LEU A 44 -5.21 0.67 1.15
N ALA A 45 -5.55 1.38 2.22
CA ALA A 45 -4.61 2.18 2.97
C ALA A 45 -3.48 1.34 3.58
N VAL A 46 -3.83 0.19 4.17
CA VAL A 46 -2.84 -0.74 4.74
C VAL A 46 -1.92 -1.28 3.64
N ALA A 47 -2.46 -1.72 2.50
CA ALA A 47 -1.65 -2.25 1.41
C ALA A 47 -0.61 -1.22 0.90
N VAL A 48 -1.03 0.02 0.68
CA VAL A 48 -0.14 1.11 0.24
C VAL A 48 0.93 1.40 1.31
N CYS A 49 0.55 1.49 2.59
CA CYS A 49 1.48 1.73 3.70
C CYS A 49 2.53 0.61 3.85
N VAL A 50 2.11 -0.66 3.71
CA VAL A 50 3.03 -1.82 3.77
C VAL A 50 4.07 -1.72 2.66
N VAL A 51 3.63 -1.49 1.41
CA VAL A 51 4.54 -1.40 0.26
C VAL A 51 5.50 -0.24 0.44
N ARG A 52 5.01 0.94 0.79
CA ARG A 52 5.84 2.14 1.05
C ARG A 52 6.88 1.87 2.13
N SER A 53 6.47 1.28 3.25
CA SER A 53 7.35 1.03 4.39
C SER A 53 8.39 -0.05 4.10
N ALA A 54 8.01 -1.07 3.33
CA ALA A 54 8.94 -2.09 2.85
C ALA A 54 9.94 -1.48 1.85
N LEU A 55 9.48 -0.60 0.97
CA LEU A 55 10.30 0.10 -0.01
C LEU A 55 11.35 0.98 0.66
N ALA A 56 10.98 1.73 1.71
CA ALA A 56 11.91 2.58 2.46
C ALA A 56 13.06 1.80 3.12
N LYS A 57 12.86 0.53 3.46
CA LYS A 57 13.89 -0.36 4.01
C LYS A 57 14.85 -0.90 2.94
N LYS A 58 14.58 -0.64 1.65
CA LYS A 58 15.36 -1.13 0.52
C LYS A 58 15.90 0.06 -0.28
N ASN A 59 17.13 -0.05 -0.77
CA ASN A 59 17.66 0.94 -1.72
C ASN A 59 16.98 0.68 -3.08
N THR A 60 15.80 1.28 -3.28
CA THR A 60 14.97 1.06 -4.47
C THR A 60 15.58 1.71 -5.72
N GLN A 61 15.30 1.13 -6.89
CA GLN A 61 15.69 1.67 -8.19
C GLN A 61 14.54 2.36 -8.92
N ILE A 62 13.32 2.35 -8.37
CA ILE A 62 12.16 3.01 -8.99
C ILE A 62 12.19 4.49 -8.60
N PRO A 63 12.44 5.41 -9.53
CA PRO A 63 12.52 6.84 -9.24
C PRO A 63 11.21 7.35 -8.66
N ASN A 64 11.29 8.24 -7.68
CA ASN A 64 10.16 8.95 -7.06
C ASN A 64 9.10 8.03 -6.41
N ALA A 65 9.33 6.73 -6.31
CA ALA A 65 8.32 5.80 -5.80
C ALA A 65 7.87 6.12 -4.36
N ILE A 66 8.81 6.45 -3.48
CA ILE A 66 8.48 6.85 -2.10
C ILE A 66 7.64 8.14 -2.08
N GLU A 67 7.97 9.12 -2.92
CA GLU A 67 7.26 10.39 -3.00
C GLU A 67 5.81 10.21 -3.49
N ILE A 68 5.60 9.40 -4.53
CA ILE A 68 4.27 9.09 -5.06
C ILE A 68 3.45 8.33 -4.01
N LEU A 69 4.05 7.35 -3.33
CA LEU A 69 3.38 6.60 -2.26
C LEU A 69 3.05 7.49 -1.06
N ASP A 70 3.94 8.42 -0.69
CA ASP A 70 3.69 9.39 0.39
C ASP A 70 2.55 10.35 0.02
N ALA A 71 2.48 10.81 -1.23
CA ALA A 71 1.37 11.62 -1.72
C ALA A 71 0.02 10.86 -1.61
N ALA A 72 -0.01 9.60 -2.03
CA ALA A 72 -1.20 8.76 -1.91
C ALA A 72 -1.60 8.53 -0.44
N ILE A 73 -0.66 8.23 0.46
CA ILE A 73 -0.92 8.05 1.89
C ILE A 73 -1.44 9.34 2.52
N ASN A 74 -0.90 10.50 2.15
CA ASN A 74 -1.37 11.80 2.64
C ASN A 74 -2.83 12.05 2.20
N THR A 75 -3.15 11.78 0.93
CA THR A 75 -4.53 11.86 0.42
C THR A 75 -5.46 10.91 1.18
N LEU A 76 -5.07 9.65 1.37
CA LEU A 76 -5.85 8.68 2.14
C LEU A 76 -6.00 9.10 3.62
N THR A 77 -5.03 9.80 4.19
CA THR A 77 -5.13 10.36 5.54
C THR A 77 -6.16 11.49 5.61
N VAL A 78 -6.27 12.33 4.58
CA VAL A 78 -7.32 13.34 4.47
C VAL A 78 -8.70 12.68 4.34
N VAL A 79 -8.82 11.66 3.48
CA VAL A 79 -10.03 10.84 3.33
C VAL A 79 -10.44 10.22 4.67
N ARG A 80 -9.50 9.62 5.41
CA ARG A 80 -9.75 9.08 6.74
C ARG A 80 -10.30 10.12 7.70
N LYS A 81 -9.65 11.29 7.80
CA LYS A 81 -10.12 12.37 8.69
C LYS A 81 -11.54 12.80 8.36
N ARG A 82 -11.86 12.91 7.06
CA ARG A 82 -13.21 13.21 6.59
C ARG A 82 -14.19 12.11 6.97
N GLY A 83 -13.86 10.85 6.70
CA GLY A 83 -14.67 9.68 7.07
C GLY A 83 -14.91 9.57 8.57
N ASP A 84 -13.87 9.71 9.39
CA ASP A 84 -13.97 9.66 10.86
C ASP A 84 -14.85 10.79 11.43
N THR A 85 -14.92 11.94 10.75
CA THR A 85 -15.71 13.11 11.23
C THR A 85 -17.15 13.10 10.72
N THR A 86 -17.37 12.63 9.49
CA THR A 86 -18.66 12.75 8.78
C THR A 86 -19.40 11.42 8.64
N ASP A 87 -18.75 10.31 8.97
CA ASP A 87 -19.18 8.93 8.69
C ASP A 87 -19.35 8.62 7.17
N VAL A 88 -18.95 9.55 6.30
CA VAL A 88 -18.98 9.40 4.85
C VAL A 88 -17.58 9.07 4.35
N TRP A 89 -17.40 7.83 3.90
CA TRP A 89 -16.15 7.34 3.34
C TRP A 89 -16.18 7.49 1.83
N GLU A 90 -15.44 8.45 1.31
CA GLU A 90 -15.41 8.75 -0.12
C GLU A 90 -14.01 9.17 -0.57
N ILE A 91 -13.64 8.81 -1.81
CA ILE A 91 -12.49 9.39 -2.52
C ILE A 91 -13.07 10.27 -3.62
N THR A 92 -12.92 11.58 -3.48
CA THR A 92 -13.47 12.55 -4.42
C THR A 92 -12.80 12.43 -5.78
N GLU A 93 -13.46 12.91 -6.84
CA GLU A 93 -12.91 12.88 -8.20
C GLU A 93 -11.53 13.55 -8.32
N ALA A 94 -11.30 14.61 -7.54
CA ALA A 94 -10.02 15.32 -7.50
C ALA A 94 -8.91 14.52 -6.78
N GLU A 95 -9.27 13.64 -5.84
CA GLU A 95 -8.33 12.80 -5.09
C GLU A 95 -7.99 11.50 -5.84
N ARG A 96 -8.89 11.02 -6.69
CA ARG A 96 -8.78 9.74 -7.43
C ARG A 96 -7.46 9.57 -8.21
N PRO A 97 -6.95 10.57 -8.96
CA PRO A 97 -5.70 10.42 -9.71
C PRO A 97 -4.51 10.13 -8.79
N VAL A 98 -4.38 10.88 -7.69
CA VAL A 98 -3.27 10.73 -6.75
C VAL A 98 -3.30 9.35 -6.08
N VAL A 99 -4.49 8.85 -5.74
CA VAL A 99 -4.64 7.50 -5.17
C VAL A 99 -4.29 6.43 -6.20
N LEU A 100 -4.75 6.56 -7.44
CA LEU A 100 -4.46 5.59 -8.51
C LEU A 100 -2.97 5.53 -8.83
N ASP A 101 -2.30 6.67 -8.96
CA ASP A 101 -0.85 6.74 -9.18
C ASP A 101 -0.10 5.98 -8.06
N GLY A 102 -0.54 6.15 -6.81
CA GLY A 102 -0.02 5.42 -5.66
C GLY A 102 -0.21 3.91 -5.77
N ILE A 103 -1.39 3.45 -6.21
CA ILE A 103 -1.70 2.03 -6.41
C ILE A 103 -0.81 1.43 -7.50
N GLU A 104 -0.69 2.10 -8.64
CA GLU A 104 0.11 1.63 -9.78
C GLU A 104 1.59 1.51 -9.39
N VAL A 105 2.14 2.52 -8.71
CA VAL A 105 3.52 2.50 -8.22
C VAL A 105 3.71 1.43 -7.13
N ALA A 106 2.75 1.27 -6.21
CA ALA A 106 2.80 0.22 -5.21
C ALA A 106 2.88 -1.16 -5.86
N GLU A 107 2.03 -1.40 -6.86
CA GLU A 107 2.01 -2.65 -7.62
C GLU A 107 3.35 -2.94 -8.31
N GLN A 108 3.95 -1.93 -8.95
CA GLN A 108 5.29 -2.04 -9.56
C GLN A 108 6.36 -2.35 -8.51
N CYS A 109 6.29 -1.69 -7.35
CA CYS A 109 7.25 -1.86 -6.26
C CYS A 109 7.21 -3.27 -5.67
N ILE A 110 6.04 -3.91 -5.59
CA ILE A 110 5.91 -5.28 -5.06
C ILE A 110 6.81 -6.26 -5.82
N GLY A 111 6.90 -6.13 -7.15
CA GLY A 111 7.73 -7.01 -7.99
C GLY A 111 9.22 -6.95 -7.69
N VAL A 112 9.70 -5.86 -7.06
CA VAL A 112 11.10 -5.69 -6.66
C VAL A 112 11.33 -5.94 -5.17
N LEU A 113 10.30 -6.25 -4.38
CA LEU A 113 10.40 -6.60 -2.96
C LEU A 113 10.56 -8.11 -2.75
N ASP A 114 10.87 -8.52 -1.52
CA ASP A 114 10.89 -9.93 -1.12
C ASP A 114 9.78 -10.23 -0.11
N VAL A 115 9.30 -11.47 -0.13
CA VAL A 115 8.13 -11.90 0.65
C VAL A 115 8.34 -11.71 2.15
N ALA A 116 9.56 -12.00 2.63
CA ALA A 116 9.89 -11.88 4.05
C ALA A 116 9.82 -10.42 4.53
N LEU A 117 10.31 -9.49 3.71
CA LEU A 117 10.25 -8.05 4.01
C LEU A 117 8.82 -7.52 4.05
N LEU A 118 7.96 -7.93 3.10
CA LEU A 118 6.54 -7.56 3.08
C LEU A 118 5.83 -8.09 4.32
N ALA A 119 5.99 -9.38 4.63
CA ALA A 119 5.34 -10.01 5.80
C ALA A 119 5.80 -9.38 7.12
N GLN A 120 7.11 -9.14 7.29
CA GLN A 120 7.63 -8.47 8.48
C GLN A 120 7.09 -7.04 8.62
N THR A 121 7.04 -6.31 7.51
CA THR A 121 6.55 -4.92 7.52
C THR A 121 5.06 -4.86 7.83
N ALA A 122 4.25 -5.77 7.28
CA ALA A 122 2.83 -5.87 7.61
C ALA A 122 2.62 -6.21 9.10
N ALA A 123 3.40 -7.14 9.66
CA ALA A 123 3.34 -7.46 11.07
C ALA A 123 3.71 -6.27 11.97
N THR A 124 4.81 -5.57 11.66
CA THR A 124 5.22 -4.36 12.41
C THR A 124 4.14 -3.28 12.37
N LEU A 125 3.57 -3.00 11.20
CA LEU A 125 2.53 -1.99 11.07
C LEU A 125 1.23 -2.40 11.79
N PHE A 126 0.93 -3.70 11.88
CA PHE A 126 -0.22 -4.19 12.63
C PHE A 126 -0.05 -4.01 14.14
N ASP A 127 1.16 -4.20 14.66
CA ASP A 127 1.46 -4.02 16.09
C ASP A 127 1.53 -2.53 16.51
N GLU A 128 1.70 -1.62 15.55
CA GLU A 128 1.77 -0.16 15.78
C GLU A 128 0.41 0.56 15.77
N VAL A 129 -0.69 -0.16 15.49
CA VAL A 129 -2.07 0.34 15.41
C VAL A 129 -2.88 -0.13 16.61
#